data_AF-A0A091F7W5-F1
#
_entry.id   AF-A0A091F7W5-F1
#
_cell.length_a   1.000
_cell.length_b   1.000
_cell.length_c   1.000
_cell.angle_alpha   90.00
_cell.angle_beta   90.00
_cell.angle_gamma   90.00
#
_symmetry.space_group_name_H-M   'P 1'
#
loop_
_entity.id
_entity.type
_entity.pdbx_description
1 polymer ?
#
loop_
_entity_poly.entity_id
_entity_poly.type
_entity_poly.pdbx_seq_one_letter_code
_entity_poly.pdbx_strand_id
1 'polypeptide(L)'
;MTLKTANQYEESLRKMNLKVYLLGELVKNPVDHPIIRPSMNSVKMTYALAQDPQHEDIMTAKSHLSGEKINRFCHLYQSTEDLIKKVKMQRLLGQKTASCFQRCVGMDAINAVDVSVTFEMDKKLDKSHVNRLWATARLFLTFHPK
;
A
#
# COMPACT_ATOMS: atom_id res chain seq x y z
N MET A 1 1.24 15.88 -7.03
CA MET A 1 0.49 15.25 -5.91
C MET A 1 1.03 13.84 -5.71
N THR A 2 1.52 13.56 -4.50
CA THR A 2 2.26 12.33 -4.14
C THR A 2 1.36 11.08 -4.05
N LEU A 3 0.04 11.24 -4.18
CA LEU A 3 -0.95 10.19 -4.04
C LEU A 3 -1.67 9.93 -5.36
N LYS A 4 -1.64 8.67 -5.84
CA LYS A 4 -2.45 8.24 -6.97
C LYS A 4 -3.94 8.41 -6.63
N THR A 5 -4.73 8.85 -7.60
CA THR A 5 -6.20 8.77 -7.51
C THR A 5 -6.67 7.34 -7.75
N ALA A 6 -7.92 7.06 -7.40
CA ALA A 6 -8.58 5.78 -7.67
C ALA A 6 -8.51 5.37 -9.16
N ASN A 7 -8.69 6.33 -10.08
CA ASN A 7 -8.61 6.08 -11.52
C ASN A 7 -7.16 5.87 -11.99
N GLN A 8 -6.21 6.63 -11.44
CA GLN A 8 -4.78 6.41 -11.74
C GLN A 8 -4.28 5.06 -11.24
N TYR A 9 -4.82 4.54 -10.13
CA TYR A 9 -4.55 3.19 -9.67
C TYR A 9 -5.03 2.14 -10.69
N GLU A 10 -6.29 2.23 -11.13
CA GLU A 10 -6.86 1.32 -12.12
C GLU A 10 -6.09 1.37 -13.45
N GLU A 11 -5.81 2.55 -13.97
CA GLU A 11 -5.00 2.74 -15.19
C GLU A 11 -3.59 2.17 -15.03
N SER A 12 -3.00 2.25 -13.84
CA SER A 12 -1.68 1.67 -13.61
C SER A 12 -1.67 0.14 -13.70
N LEU A 13 -2.79 -0.53 -13.42
CA LEU A 13 -2.92 -1.98 -13.57
C LEU A 13 -3.04 -2.38 -15.05
N ARG A 14 -3.72 -1.57 -15.87
CA ARG A 14 -3.84 -1.82 -17.33
C ARG A 14 -2.49 -1.79 -18.05
N LYS A 15 -1.53 -1.03 -17.51
CA LYS A 15 -0.16 -0.93 -18.03
C LYS A 15 0.74 -2.09 -17.61
N MET A 16 0.30 -2.96 -16.70
CA MET A 16 1.10 -4.09 -16.25
C MET A 16 0.95 -5.29 -17.18
N ASN A 17 2.07 -5.90 -17.57
CA ASN A 17 2.08 -7.12 -18.38
C ASN A 17 1.99 -8.36 -17.47
N LEU A 18 0.85 -8.55 -16.80
CA LEU A 18 0.62 -9.66 -15.87
C LEU A 18 0.24 -10.94 -16.60
N LYS A 19 0.86 -12.06 -16.23
CA LYS A 19 0.44 -13.40 -16.67
C LYS A 19 -0.52 -14.00 -15.64
N VAL A 20 -1.82 -13.79 -15.83
CA VAL A 20 -2.87 -14.27 -14.91
C VAL A 20 -3.61 -15.43 -15.55
N TYR A 21 -3.62 -16.59 -14.89
CA TYR A 21 -4.39 -17.76 -15.32
C TYR A 21 -5.61 -17.94 -14.43
N LEU A 22 -6.79 -18.11 -15.03
CA LEU A 22 -8.04 -18.34 -14.32
C LEU A 22 -8.82 -19.43 -15.05
N LEU A 23 -9.25 -20.46 -14.32
CA LEU A 23 -9.98 -21.62 -14.87
C LEU A 23 -9.27 -22.28 -16.06
N GLY A 24 -7.93 -22.33 -16.02
CA GLY A 24 -7.10 -22.93 -17.08
C GLY A 24 -6.76 -22.00 -18.26
N GLU A 25 -7.30 -20.78 -18.29
CA GLU A 25 -7.10 -19.84 -19.40
C GLU A 25 -6.27 -18.61 -18.98
N LEU A 26 -5.47 -18.09 -19.92
CA LEU A 26 -4.75 -16.84 -19.72
C LEU A 26 -5.70 -15.65 -19.87
N VAL A 27 -5.90 -14.90 -18.79
CA VAL A 27 -6.71 -13.68 -18.75
C VAL A 27 -5.94 -12.54 -19.42
N LYS A 28 -6.41 -12.09 -20.59
CA LYS A 28 -5.79 -11.00 -21.35
C LYS A 28 -5.83 -9.64 -20.63
N ASN A 29 -6.94 -9.37 -19.93
CA ASN A 29 -7.12 -8.11 -19.22
C ASN A 29 -7.78 -8.37 -17.85
N PRO A 30 -6.96 -8.48 -16.78
CA PRO A 30 -7.47 -8.73 -15.43
C PRO A 30 -8.35 -7.62 -14.87
N VAL A 31 -8.16 -6.37 -15.34
CA VAL A 31 -8.84 -5.17 -14.81
C VAL A 31 -10.34 -5.21 -15.11
N ASP A 32 -10.70 -5.68 -16.31
CA ASP A 32 -12.10 -5.76 -16.76
C ASP A 32 -12.73 -7.14 -16.51
N HIS A 33 -11.95 -8.11 -16.05
CA HIS A 33 -12.45 -9.47 -15.83
C HIS A 33 -13.48 -9.49 -14.69
N PRO A 34 -14.72 -9.98 -14.91
CA PRO A 34 -15.84 -9.82 -13.97
C PRO A 34 -15.59 -10.47 -12.60
N ILE A 35 -14.79 -11.55 -12.55
CA ILE A 35 -14.40 -12.21 -11.31
C ILE A 35 -13.34 -11.42 -10.52
N ILE A 36 -12.44 -10.71 -11.21
CA ILE A 36 -11.27 -10.05 -10.60
C ILE A 36 -11.63 -8.62 -10.20
N ARG A 37 -12.44 -7.95 -11.00
CA ARG A 37 -12.85 -6.54 -10.84
C ARG A 37 -13.37 -6.19 -9.44
N PRO A 38 -14.19 -7.02 -8.74
CA PRO A 38 -14.66 -6.70 -7.38
C PRO A 38 -13.52 -6.55 -6.37
N SER A 39 -12.49 -7.40 -6.48
CA SER A 39 -11.32 -7.35 -5.61
C SER A 39 -10.49 -6.07 -5.86
N MET A 40 -10.34 -5.70 -7.13
CA MET A 40 -9.68 -4.45 -7.54
C MET A 40 -10.44 -3.23 -7.01
N ASN A 41 -11.77 -3.23 -7.10
CA ASN A 41 -12.61 -2.15 -6.58
C ASN A 41 -12.40 -1.97 -5.05
N SER A 42 -12.22 -3.06 -4.32
CA SER A 42 -11.94 -3.01 -2.88
C SER A 42 -10.60 -2.32 -2.59
N VAL A 43 -9.55 -2.55 -3.39
CA VAL A 43 -8.27 -1.83 -3.26
C VAL A 43 -8.39 -0.39 -3.74
N LYS A 44 -9.14 -0.14 -4.81
CA LYS A 44 -9.40 1.19 -5.37
C LYS A 44 -9.99 2.13 -4.32
N MET A 45 -10.82 1.62 -3.40
CA MET A 45 -11.34 2.39 -2.27
C MET A 45 -10.25 2.94 -1.34
N THR A 46 -9.10 2.27 -1.20
CA THR A 46 -7.97 2.78 -0.38
C THR A 46 -7.34 4.04 -0.98
N TYR A 47 -7.41 4.21 -2.30
CA TYR A 47 -6.97 5.42 -2.99
C TYR A 47 -8.06 6.48 -2.99
N ALA A 48 -9.33 6.08 -3.14
CA ALA A 48 -10.46 7.01 -3.12
C ALA A 48 -10.58 7.73 -1.78
N LEU A 49 -10.57 7.00 -0.66
CA LEU A 49 -10.68 7.60 0.67
C LEU A 49 -9.46 8.45 1.04
N ALA A 50 -8.28 8.17 0.47
CA ALA A 50 -7.08 9.00 0.68
C ALA A 50 -7.14 10.35 -0.04
N GLN A 51 -8.05 10.52 -1.01
CA GLN A 51 -8.29 11.78 -1.71
C GLN A 51 -9.50 12.53 -1.15
N ASP A 52 -10.24 11.93 -0.22
CA ASP A 52 -11.40 12.53 0.42
C ASP A 52 -10.93 13.39 1.62
N PRO A 53 -11.15 14.72 1.59
CA PRO A 53 -10.75 15.60 2.69
C PRO A 53 -11.32 15.19 4.05
N GLN A 54 -12.50 14.56 4.08
CA GLN A 54 -13.12 14.10 5.33
C GLN A 54 -12.31 12.97 6.00
N HIS A 55 -11.62 12.16 5.19
CA HIS A 55 -10.88 10.98 5.66
C HIS A 55 -9.36 11.17 5.57
N GLU A 56 -8.88 12.38 5.28
CA GLU A 56 -7.47 12.64 5.00
C GLU A 56 -6.56 12.28 6.19
N ASP A 57 -6.89 12.70 7.42
CA ASP A 57 -6.07 12.42 8.62
C ASP A 57 -5.90 10.92 8.89
N ILE A 58 -6.97 10.15 8.65
CA ILE A 58 -6.97 8.71 8.92
C ILE A 58 -6.35 7.90 7.77
N MET A 59 -6.49 8.37 6.52
CA MET A 59 -5.99 7.67 5.33
C MET A 59 -4.58 8.06 4.90
N THR A 60 -4.07 9.19 5.39
CA THR A 60 -2.73 9.70 5.06
C THR A 60 -1.88 9.90 6.31
N ALA A 61 -0.56 9.98 6.13
CA ALA A 61 0.40 10.29 7.18
C ALA A 61 1.57 11.08 6.58
N LYS A 62 2.30 11.83 7.41
CA LYS A 62 3.57 12.43 7.00
C LYS A 62 4.68 11.42 7.21
N SER A 63 5.38 11.07 6.13
CA SER A 63 6.50 10.13 6.18
C SER A 63 7.70 10.76 6.89
N HIS A 64 8.28 10.05 7.86
CA HIS A 64 9.55 10.47 8.46
C HIS A 64 10.75 10.22 7.51
N LEU A 65 10.60 9.33 6.52
CA LEU A 65 11.66 9.00 5.56
C LEU A 65 11.77 10.03 4.42
N SER A 66 10.63 10.54 3.93
CA SER A 66 10.58 11.46 2.79
C SER A 66 10.11 12.87 3.14
N GLY A 67 9.52 13.09 4.33
CA GLY A 67 8.90 14.36 4.70
C GLY A 67 7.56 14.64 4.00
N GLU A 68 7.22 13.85 2.98
CA GLU A 68 6.03 14.00 2.15
C GLU A 68 4.78 13.39 2.79
N LYS A 69 3.62 13.86 2.32
CA LYS A 69 2.33 13.25 2.64
C LYS A 69 2.15 11.98 1.82
N ILE A 70 1.95 10.86 2.50
CA ILE A 70 1.87 9.52 1.92
C ILE A 70 0.58 8.82 2.35
N ASN A 71 0.25 7.73 1.67
CA ASN A 71 -0.89 6.92 2.05
C ASN A 71 -0.50 6.13 3.32
N ARG A 72 -1.37 6.07 4.32
CA ARG A 72 -1.07 5.41 5.60
C ARG A 72 -0.72 3.93 5.44
N PHE A 73 -1.19 3.26 4.39
CA PHE A 73 -0.76 1.89 4.05
C PHE A 73 0.73 1.74 3.74
N CYS A 74 1.44 2.84 3.49
CA CYS A 74 2.87 2.85 3.23
C CYS A 74 3.65 3.50 4.40
N HIS A 75 2.98 3.85 5.49
CA HIS A 75 3.59 4.53 6.64
C HIS A 75 4.26 3.54 7.59
N LEU A 76 5.43 3.92 8.06
CA LEU A 76 6.14 3.23 9.14
C LEU A 76 5.70 3.81 10.48
N TYR A 77 5.16 2.97 11.36
CA TYR A 77 4.59 3.42 12.63
C TYR A 77 5.65 4.11 13.50
N GLN A 78 5.37 5.31 14.01
CA GLN A 78 6.28 6.06 14.87
C GLN A 78 5.76 6.19 16.30
N SER A 79 4.50 5.81 16.55
CA SER A 79 3.86 5.91 17.86
C SER A 79 2.72 4.89 18.01
N THR A 80 2.24 4.75 19.24
CA THR A 80 1.01 3.98 19.52
C THR A 80 -0.22 4.59 18.85
N GLU A 81 -0.24 5.90 18.63
CA GLU A 81 -1.31 6.58 17.92
C GLU A 81 -1.41 6.11 16.46
N ASP A 82 -0.27 5.89 15.79
CA ASP A 82 -0.26 5.35 14.44
C ASP A 82 -0.89 3.94 14.37
N LEU A 83 -0.65 3.11 15.38
CA LEU A 83 -1.27 1.78 15.49
C LEU A 83 -2.78 1.87 15.74
N ILE A 84 -3.24 2.85 16.53
CA ILE A 84 -4.67 3.11 16.72
C ILE A 84 -5.30 3.60 15.42
N LYS A 85 -4.65 4.53 14.71
CA LYS A 85 -5.12 5.05 13.41
C LYS A 85 -5.16 3.94 12.36
N LYS A 86 -4.21 3.00 12.35
CA LYS A 86 -4.26 1.78 11.52
C LYS A 86 -5.57 1.01 11.73
N VAL A 87 -5.92 0.67 12.97
CA VAL A 87 -7.15 -0.10 13.26
C VAL A 87 -8.40 0.67 12.86
N LYS A 88 -8.48 1.97 13.18
CA LYS A 88 -9.61 2.82 12.79
C LYS A 88 -9.75 2.92 11.27
N MET A 89 -8.64 3.08 10.54
CA MET A 89 -8.60 3.11 9.08
C MET A 89 -9.12 1.79 8.49
N GLN A 90 -8.69 0.65 9.04
CA GLN A 90 -9.14 -0.67 8.61
C GLN A 90 -10.64 -0.87 8.86
N ARG A 91 -11.17 -0.38 9.99
CA ARG A 91 -12.61 -0.42 10.29
C ARG A 91 -13.41 0.43 9.30
N LEU A 92 -12.96 1.65 8.99
CA LEU A 92 -13.58 2.53 8.00
C LEU A 92 -13.66 1.85 6.62
N LEU A 93 -12.55 1.28 6.15
CA LEU A 93 -12.55 0.55 4.88
C LEU A 93 -13.47 -0.66 4.90
N GLY A 94 -13.50 -1.42 6.01
CA GLY A 94 -14.44 -2.51 6.18
C GLY A 94 -15.91 -2.07 6.05
N GLN A 95 -16.28 -0.91 6.60
CA GLN A 95 -17.62 -0.35 6.44
C GLN A 95 -17.93 0.08 5.00
N LYS A 96 -16.92 0.51 4.23
CA LYS A 96 -17.09 0.98 2.84
C LYS A 96 -17.07 -0.15 1.81
N THR A 97 -16.39 -1.26 2.09
CA THR A 97 -16.21 -2.35 1.11
C THR A 97 -16.94 -3.64 1.47
N ALA A 98 -17.24 -3.87 2.76
CA ALA A 98 -17.73 -5.15 3.28
C ALA A 98 -16.92 -6.37 2.79
N SER A 99 -15.62 -6.16 2.49
CA SER A 99 -14.74 -7.13 1.86
C SER A 99 -13.28 -6.83 2.18
N CYS A 100 -12.38 -7.76 1.85
CA CYS A 100 -10.94 -7.57 1.97
C CYS A 100 -10.44 -6.52 0.95
N PHE A 101 -9.84 -5.44 1.44
CA PHE A 101 -9.21 -4.38 0.64
C PHE A 101 -7.69 -4.55 0.47
N GLN A 102 -7.16 -5.73 0.85
CA GLN A 102 -5.86 -6.32 0.49
C GLN A 102 -4.58 -5.59 0.94
N ARG A 103 -4.57 -4.27 1.01
CA ARG A 103 -3.36 -3.46 1.17
C ARG A 103 -2.74 -3.52 2.59
N CYS A 104 -3.46 -4.08 3.56
CA CYS A 104 -2.99 -4.23 4.93
C CYS A 104 -1.78 -5.16 5.07
N VAL A 105 -1.68 -6.23 4.28
CA VAL A 105 -0.54 -7.16 4.37
C VAL A 105 0.77 -6.51 3.96
N GLY A 106 0.75 -5.60 2.99
CA GLY A 106 1.94 -4.86 2.57
C GLY A 106 2.41 -3.88 3.66
N MET A 107 1.47 -3.16 4.28
CA MET A 107 1.76 -2.25 5.40
C MET A 107 2.40 -2.98 6.58
N ASP A 108 1.84 -4.12 6.97
CA ASP A 108 2.34 -4.90 8.11
C ASP A 108 3.66 -5.60 7.79
N ALA A 109 3.83 -6.10 6.56
CA ALA A 109 5.09 -6.67 6.10
C ALA A 109 6.22 -5.63 6.10
N ILE A 110 5.97 -4.42 5.58
CA ILE A 110 6.99 -3.36 5.57
C ILE A 110 7.37 -3.02 7.02
N ASN A 111 6.41 -2.81 7.92
CA ASN A 111 6.74 -2.48 9.31
C ASN A 111 7.50 -3.60 10.05
N ALA A 112 7.19 -4.88 9.78
CA ALA A 112 7.89 -6.00 10.39
C ALA A 112 9.31 -6.20 9.83
N VAL A 113 9.47 -6.09 8.50
CA VAL A 113 10.76 -6.37 7.85
C VAL A 113 11.70 -5.17 7.97
N ASP A 114 11.21 -3.93 7.80
CA ASP A 114 12.02 -2.72 7.64
C ASP A 114 12.67 -2.21 8.92
N VAL A 115 11.95 -2.27 10.04
CA VAL A 115 12.43 -1.64 11.28
C VAL A 115 12.86 -2.66 12.33
N SER A 116 12.19 -3.80 12.44
CA SER A 116 12.55 -4.84 13.42
C SER A 116 13.57 -5.83 12.88
N VAL A 117 13.20 -6.61 11.86
CA VAL A 117 13.96 -7.82 11.52
C VAL A 117 15.28 -7.51 10.82
N THR A 118 15.25 -6.67 9.76
CA THR A 118 16.48 -6.38 8.99
C THR A 118 17.51 -5.59 9.79
N PHE A 119 17.07 -4.68 10.65
CA PHE A 119 17.94 -3.92 11.55
C PHE A 119 18.66 -4.82 12.56
N GLU A 120 17.95 -5.76 13.19
CA GLU A 120 18.56 -6.72 14.11
C GLU A 120 19.47 -7.73 13.39
N MET A 121 19.07 -8.17 12.20
CA MET A 121 19.89 -9.04 11.35
C MET A 121 21.21 -8.38 10.97
N ASP A 122 21.17 -7.11 10.55
CA ASP A 122 22.38 -6.37 10.12
C ASP A 122 23.37 -6.20 11.28
N LYS A 123 22.89 -5.99 12.50
CA LYS A 123 23.72 -5.96 13.72
C LYS A 123 24.48 -7.26 13.97
N LYS A 124 23.92 -8.41 13.56
CA LYS A 124 24.48 -9.74 13.85
C LYS A 124 25.26 -10.34 12.68
N LEU A 125 24.87 -10.03 11.45
CA LEU A 125 25.33 -10.75 10.25
C LEU A 125 26.35 -9.97 9.41
N ASP A 126 26.81 -8.80 9.85
CA ASP A 126 27.70 -7.88 9.11
C ASP A 126 27.25 -7.70 7.65
N LYS A 127 25.98 -7.34 7.50
CA LYS A 127 25.31 -7.13 6.22
C LYS A 127 24.53 -5.82 6.26
N SER A 128 24.07 -5.37 5.08
CA SER A 128 23.37 -4.09 4.89
C SER A 128 21.98 -4.27 4.29
N HIS A 129 21.18 -5.19 4.83
CA HIS A 129 19.81 -5.42 4.37
C HIS A 129 18.90 -4.22 4.64
N VAL A 130 19.08 -3.53 5.77
CA VAL A 130 18.27 -2.36 6.17
C VAL A 130 18.44 -1.22 5.17
N ASN A 131 19.65 -0.99 4.65
CA ASN A 131 19.91 0.05 3.64
C ASN A 131 19.21 -0.25 2.31
N ARG A 132 19.18 -1.53 1.89
CA ARG A 132 18.48 -1.96 0.67
C ARG A 132 16.96 -1.81 0.82
N LEU A 133 16.45 -2.11 2.00
CA LEU A 133 15.02 -2.04 2.27
C LEU A 133 14.55 -0.59 2.44
N TRP A 134 15.31 0.27 3.12
CA TRP A 134 15.05 1.72 3.16
C TRP A 134 15.08 2.36 1.78
N ALA A 135 16.01 1.95 0.91
CA ALA A 135 16.01 2.40 -0.49
C ALA A 135 14.73 1.97 -1.21
N THR A 136 14.26 0.75 -0.96
CA THR A 136 13.01 0.20 -1.53
C THR A 136 11.77 0.90 -0.97
N ALA A 137 11.70 1.14 0.34
CA ALA A 137 10.62 1.87 0.99
C ALA A 137 10.56 3.32 0.47
N ARG A 138 11.70 4.02 0.39
CA ARG A 138 11.78 5.33 -0.26
C ARG A 138 11.27 5.29 -1.69
N LEU A 139 11.60 4.23 -2.45
CA LEU A 139 11.06 4.04 -3.79
C LEU A 139 9.52 3.98 -3.72
N PHE A 140 8.91 3.13 -2.91
CA PHE A 140 7.44 3.06 -2.81
C PHE A 140 6.78 4.37 -2.35
N LEU A 141 7.49 5.21 -1.59
CA LEU A 141 7.01 6.50 -1.11
C LEU A 141 7.22 7.66 -2.09
N THR A 142 8.08 7.48 -3.10
CA THR A 142 8.50 8.56 -4.04
C THR A 142 8.34 8.20 -5.51
N PHE A 143 8.14 6.92 -5.87
CA PHE A 143 8.09 6.48 -7.26
C PHE A 143 6.76 6.84 -7.89
N HIS A 144 6.78 7.99 -8.54
CA HIS A 144 5.86 8.34 -9.60
C HIS A 144 6.53 7.98 -10.93
N PRO A 145 5.99 7.06 -11.73
CA PRO A 145 6.35 7.03 -13.14
C PRO A 145 5.94 8.39 -13.71
N LYS A 146 6.91 9.11 -14.26
CA LYS A 146 6.66 10.30 -15.09
C LYS A 146 5.73 9.93 -16.25
#